data_AF-T1D5T1-F1
#
_entry.id   AF-T1D5T1-F1
#
_cell.length_a   1.000
_cell.length_b   1.000
_cell.length_c   1.000
_cell.angle_alpha   90.00
_cell.angle_beta   90.00
_cell.angle_gamma   90.00
#
_symmetry.space_group_name_H-M   'P 1'
#
loop_
_entity.id
_entity.type
_entity.pdbx_description
1 polymer ?
#
loop_
_entity_poly.entity_id
_entity_poly.type
_entity_poly.pdbx_seq_one_letter_code
_entity_poly.pdbx_strand_id
1 'polypeptide(L)'
;KSDRPDPSPGQFQQFLTEHRIRHVVSRVQNPQTNGKLERLWYEYDRHRWRFATLREFIDWYNGEIHDALWLEMFETPREAFQRKLPAEVLL
;
A
#
# COMPACT_ATOMS: atom_id res chain seq x y z
N LYS A 1 -34.43 -14.16 -12.59
CA LYS A 1 -33.36 -14.14 -11.56
C LYS A 1 -32.65 -15.50 -11.64
N SER A 2 -31.34 -15.51 -11.80
CA SER A 2 -30.55 -16.74 -11.95
C SER A 2 -30.35 -17.40 -10.59
N ASP A 3 -30.81 -18.63 -10.42
CA ASP A 3 -30.80 -19.46 -9.19
C ASP A 3 -29.42 -20.06 -8.86
N ARG A 4 -28.32 -19.38 -9.21
CA ARG A 4 -26.98 -19.91 -8.94
C ARG A 4 -26.57 -19.55 -7.52
N PRO A 5 -26.15 -20.54 -6.69
CA PRO A 5 -25.57 -20.24 -5.39
C PRO A 5 -24.34 -19.36 -5.57
N ASP A 6 -24.19 -18.37 -4.69
CA ASP A 6 -23.02 -17.49 -4.67
C ASP A 6 -21.77 -18.38 -4.51
N PRO A 7 -20.73 -18.21 -5.35
CA PRO A 7 -19.57 -19.09 -5.30
C PRO A 7 -18.93 -19.04 -3.91
N SER A 8 -18.49 -20.20 -3.43
CA SER A 8 -17.78 -20.31 -2.16
C SER A 8 -16.63 -19.30 -2.09
N PRO A 9 -16.46 -18.56 -0.97
CA PRO A 9 -15.43 -17.55 -0.86
C PRO A 9 -14.04 -18.16 -1.08
N GLY A 10 -13.24 -17.55 -1.95
CA GLY A 10 -11.85 -17.96 -2.19
C GLY A 10 -10.97 -17.73 -0.96
N GLN A 11 -9.77 -18.32 -0.95
CA GLN A 11 -8.84 -18.26 0.19
C GLN A 11 -8.53 -16.81 0.63
N PHE A 12 -8.37 -15.89 -0.32
CA PHE A 12 -8.16 -14.47 -0.02
C PHE A 12 -9.36 -13.84 0.71
N GLN A 13 -10.58 -14.17 0.28
CA GLN A 13 -11.80 -13.66 0.91
C GLN A 13 -11.93 -14.19 2.35
N GLN A 14 -11.60 -15.47 2.57
CA GLN A 14 -11.60 -16.09 3.89
C GLN A 14 -10.60 -15.39 4.83
N PHE A 15 -9.37 -15.14 4.36
CA PHE A 15 -8.35 -14.41 5.11
C PHE A 15 -8.84 -13.01 5.54
N LEU A 16 -9.45 -12.26 4.63
CA LEU A 16 -9.98 -10.93 4.95
C LEU A 16 -11.07 -11.00 6.03
N THR A 17 -11.96 -12.00 5.96
CA THR A 17 -13.00 -12.22 6.97
C THR A 17 -12.41 -12.57 8.33
N GLU A 18 -11.45 -13.50 8.37
CA GLU A 18 -10.78 -13.95 9.60
C GLU A 18 -10.07 -12.79 10.31
N HIS A 19 -9.37 -11.95 9.55
CA HIS A 19 -8.66 -10.78 10.07
C HIS A 19 -9.51 -9.51 10.20
N ARG A 20 -10.83 -9.59 9.94
CA ARG A 20 -11.77 -8.46 9.98
C ARG A 20 -11.34 -7.28 9.10
N ILE A 21 -10.69 -7.57 7.98
CA ILE A 21 -10.21 -6.58 7.01
C ILE A 21 -11.34 -6.28 6.02
N ARG A 22 -11.74 -5.00 5.94
CA ARG A 22 -12.68 -4.54 4.92
C ARG A 22 -11.93 -4.32 3.60
N HIS A 23 -12.16 -5.21 2.64
CA HIS A 23 -11.64 -5.04 1.28
C HIS A 23 -12.43 -3.98 0.51
N VAL A 24 -11.79 -2.86 0.21
CA VAL A 24 -12.35 -1.77 -0.59
C VAL A 24 -11.75 -1.83 -1.98
N VAL A 25 -12.58 -2.16 -2.98
CA VAL A 25 -12.15 -2.27 -4.37
C VAL A 25 -12.24 -0.92 -5.09
N SER A 26 -11.20 -0.54 -5.82
CA SER A 26 -11.19 0.60 -6.73
C SER A 26 -11.47 0.15 -8.16
N ARG A 27 -12.02 1.06 -8.99
CA ARG A 27 -12.18 0.82 -10.42
C ARG A 27 -10.84 0.98 -11.15
N VAL A 28 -10.70 0.25 -12.25
CA VAL A 28 -9.64 0.51 -13.24
C VAL A 28 -9.84 1.92 -13.80
N GLN A 29 -8.76 2.68 -14.00
CA GLN A 29 -8.79 4.11 -14.39
C GLN A 29 -9.45 5.04 -13.37
N ASN A 30 -9.10 4.90 -12.08
CA ASN A 30 -9.42 5.89 -11.05
C ASN A 30 -8.13 6.53 -10.50
N PRO A 31 -7.56 7.56 -11.18
CA PRO A 31 -6.27 8.15 -10.80
C PRO A 31 -6.24 8.69 -9.38
N GLN A 32 -7.38 9.19 -8.88
CA GLN A 32 -7.47 9.72 -7.52
C GLN A 32 -7.22 8.65 -6.46
N THR A 33 -7.65 7.40 -6.73
CA THR A 33 -7.49 6.28 -5.80
C THR A 33 -6.23 5.46 -6.11
N ASN A 34 -5.87 5.31 -7.38
CA ASN A 34 -4.79 4.43 -7.82
C ASN A 34 -3.43 5.15 -7.94
N GLY A 35 -3.40 6.48 -7.97
CA GLY A 35 -2.21 7.27 -8.28
C GLY A 35 -1.03 7.03 -7.33
N LYS A 36 -1.28 6.71 -6.06
CA LYS A 36 -0.22 6.32 -5.11
C LYS A 36 0.43 4.99 -5.47
N LEU A 37 -0.38 4.02 -5.89
CA LEU A 37 0.09 2.71 -6.32
C LEU A 37 0.84 2.82 -7.64
N GLU A 38 0.31 3.59 -8.58
CA GLU A 38 0.98 3.92 -9.86
C GLU A 38 2.34 4.59 -9.62
N ARG A 39 2.41 5.55 -8.67
CA ARG A 39 3.68 6.18 -8.28
C ARG A 39 4.66 5.19 -7.67
N LEU A 40 4.21 4.27 -6.81
CA LEU A 40 5.06 3.23 -6.23
C LEU A 40 5.66 2.34 -7.32
N TRP A 41 4.84 1.88 -8.27
CA TRP A 41 5.31 1.06 -9.39
C TRP A 41 6.28 1.81 -10.29
N TYR A 42 6.04 3.09 -10.56
CA TYR A 42 6.96 3.94 -11.31
C TYR A 42 8.36 4.00 -10.64
N GLU A 43 8.41 4.19 -9.31
CA GLU A 43 9.69 4.22 -8.60
C GLU A 43 10.34 2.83 -8.51
N TYR A 44 9.53 1.79 -8.39
CA TYR A 44 10.00 0.40 -8.47
C TYR A 44 10.72 0.15 -9.81
N ASP A 45 10.09 0.46 -10.93
CA ASP A 45 10.69 0.23 -12.27
C ASP A 45 11.99 1.02 -12.47
N ARG A 46 12.08 2.23 -11.90
CA ARG A 46 13.27 3.09 -12.01
C ARG A 46 14.44 2.65 -11.14
N HIS A 47 14.18 2.08 -9.97
CA HIS A 47 15.20 1.91 -8.93
C HIS A 47 15.43 0.46 -8.52
N ARG A 48 14.46 -0.44 -8.66
CA ARG A 48 14.53 -1.83 -8.17
C ARG A 48 15.78 -2.56 -8.63
N TRP A 49 16.20 -2.37 -9.88
CA TRP A 49 17.36 -3.05 -10.48
C TRP A 49 18.69 -2.73 -9.79
N ARG A 50 18.75 -1.67 -8.97
CA ARG A 50 19.94 -1.27 -8.21
C ARG A 50 20.17 -2.11 -6.95
N PHE A 51 19.18 -2.92 -6.55
CA PHE A 51 19.18 -3.65 -5.28
C PHE A 51 19.23 -5.16 -5.53
N ALA A 52 19.96 -5.89 -4.68
CA ALA A 52 20.04 -7.34 -4.78
C ALA A 52 18.72 -7.99 -4.36
N THR A 53 18.06 -7.42 -3.35
CA THR A 53 16.81 -7.96 -2.81
C THR A 53 15.66 -6.95 -2.87
N LEU A 54 14.42 -7.47 -2.84
CA LEU A 54 13.25 -6.62 -2.68
C LEU A 54 13.25 -5.90 -1.32
N ARG A 55 13.79 -6.54 -0.28
CA ARG A 55 13.91 -5.96 1.06
C ARG A 55 14.76 -4.69 1.03
N GLU A 56 15.95 -4.75 0.43
CA GLU A 56 16.84 -3.60 0.28
C GLU A 56 16.17 -2.44 -0.46
N PHE A 57 15.45 -2.72 -1.54
CA PHE A 57 14.69 -1.69 -2.25
C PHE A 57 13.62 -1.05 -1.34
N ILE A 58 12.87 -1.86 -0.59
CA ILE A 58 11.83 -1.37 0.33
C ILE A 58 12.45 -0.53 1.45
N ASP A 59 13.59 -0.95 1.99
CA ASP A 59 14.28 -0.24 3.08
C ASP A 59 14.83 1.10 2.61
N TRP A 60 15.41 1.14 1.41
CA TRP A 60 15.82 2.37 0.75
C TRP A 60 14.63 3.28 0.48
N TYR A 61 13.59 2.80 -0.22
CA TYR A 61 12.43 3.60 -0.61
C TYR A 61 11.74 4.28 0.58
N ASN A 62 11.63 3.56 1.70
CA ASN A 62 11.01 4.06 2.93
C ASN A 62 11.93 4.98 3.75
N GLY A 63 13.22 5.04 3.44
CA GLY A 63 14.20 5.93 4.07
C GLY A 63 14.56 7.17 3.24
N GLU A 64 14.13 7.25 1.98
CA GLU A 64 14.30 8.44 1.16
C GLU A 64 13.34 9.56 1.56
N ILE A 65 13.75 10.80 1.33
CA ILE A 65 12.90 11.98 1.48
C ILE A 65 11.99 12.08 0.26
N HIS A 66 10.70 12.31 0.48
CA HIS A 66 9.72 12.46 -0.60
C HIS A 66 9.14 13.88 -0.58
N ASP A 67 9.26 14.60 -1.70
CA ASP A 67 8.76 15.99 -1.81
C ASP A 67 7.25 16.15 -1.58
N ALA A 68 6.48 15.06 -1.71
CA ALA A 68 5.04 15.03 -1.43
C ALA A 68 4.70 14.90 0.07
N LEU A 69 5.71 14.74 0.93
CA LEU A 69 5.60 14.70 2.40
C LEU A 69 6.03 16.04 3.00
N TRP A 70 6.29 16.08 4.32
CA TRP A 70 6.77 17.28 5.00
C TRP A 70 8.25 17.55 4.69
N LEU A 71 8.50 18.18 3.54
CA LEU A 71 9.84 18.47 3.03
C LEU A 71 10.66 19.38 3.97
N GLU A 72 10.02 20.32 4.65
CA GLU A 72 10.68 21.18 5.66
C GLU A 72 11.29 20.39 6.81
N MET A 73 10.75 19.19 7.06
CA MET A 73 11.22 18.27 8.09
C MET A 73 11.99 17.08 7.51
N PHE A 74 12.24 17.08 6.19
CA PHE A 74 12.86 15.96 5.48
C PHE A 74 12.17 14.62 5.79
N GLU A 75 10.84 14.65 5.88
CA GLU A 75 10.06 13.47 6.29
C GLU A 75 10.15 12.33 5.27
N THR A 76 10.46 11.14 5.78
CA THR A 76 10.49 9.89 5.03
C THR A 76 9.13 9.17 5.05
N PRO A 77 8.84 8.27 4.09
CA PRO A 77 7.62 7.46 4.14
C PRO A 77 7.45 6.64 5.43
N ARG A 78 8.56 6.16 6.01
CA ARG A 78 8.55 5.44 7.29
C ARG A 78 8.05 6.34 8.42
N GLU A 79 8.57 7.56 8.52
CA GLU A 79 8.16 8.53 9.54
C GLU A 79 6.72 8.99 9.33
N ALA A 80 6.34 9.27 8.08
CA ALA A 80 4.96 9.63 7.75
C ALA A 80 3.98 8.52 8.11
N PHE A 81 4.35 7.25 7.92
CA PHE A 81 3.56 6.11 8.35
C PHE A 81 3.39 6.11 9.87
N GLN A 82 4.49 6.21 10.63
CA GLN A 82 4.46 6.24 12.09
C GLN A 82 3.61 7.38 12.64
N ARG A 83 3.76 8.59 12.08
CA ARG A 83 2.97 9.77 12.47
C ARG A 83 1.48 9.63 12.18
N LYS A 84 1.12 8.94 11.10
CA LYS A 84 -0.27 8.73 10.68
C LYS A 84 -0.92 7.50 11.34
N LEU A 85 -0.18 6.74 12.14
CA LEU A 85 -0.76 5.64 12.89
C LEU A 85 -1.83 6.18 13.86
N PRO A 86 -3.04 5.60 13.86
CA PRO A 86 -4.05 5.93 14.86
C PRO A 86 -3.53 5.59 16.26
N ALA A 87 -3.88 6.42 17.26
CA ALA A 87 -3.43 6.21 18.64
C ALA A 87 -3.90 4.85 19.19
N GLU A 88 -5.03 4.34 18.70
CA GLU A 88 -5.58 3.04 19.07
C GLU A 88 -4.68 1.85 18.68
N VAL A 89 -3.70 2.06 17.79
CA VAL A 89 -2.73 1.02 17.36
C VAL A 89 -1.48 1.01 18.25
N LEU A 90 -1.29 2.04 19.09
CA LEU A 90 -0.12 2.20 19.96
C LEU A 90 -0.37 1.76 21.41
N LEU A 91 -1.60 1.35 21.75
CA LEU A 91 -2.05 0.87 23.07
C LEU A 91 -2.11 -0.66 23.11
#